data_AF-A0A3D6DJY2-F1
#
_entry.id   AF-A0A3D6DJY2-F1
#
_cell.length_a   1.000
_cell.length_b   1.000
_cell.length_c   1.000
_cell.angle_alpha   90.00
_cell.angle_beta   90.00
_cell.angle_gamma   90.00
#
_symmetry.space_group_name_H-M   'P 1'
#
loop_
_entity.id
_entity.type
_entity.pdbx_description
1 polymer ?
#
loop_
_entity_poly.entity_id
_entity_poly.type
_entity_poly.pdbx_seq_one_letter_code
_entity_poly.pdbx_strand_id
1 'polypeptide(L)' 'MQHFIGTYECKADVKGRIMLPAALKKQLSKHLNKSFVIKRAVFNTCLELYPLDQWEGLMEKVNKLNR' A
#
# COMPACT_ATOMS: atom_id res chain seq x y z
N MET A 1 6.28 6.04 -16.23
CA MET A 1 6.05 5.95 -14.78
C MET A 1 4.55 5.77 -14.56
N GLN A 2 4.12 4.75 -13.82
CA GLN A 2 2.73 4.69 -13.36
C GLN A 2 2.67 5.44 -12.03
N HIS A 3 1.93 6.54 -12.02
CA HIS A 3 1.64 7.27 -10.78
C HIS A 3 0.52 6.53 -10.05
N PHE A 4 0.72 6.23 -8.77
CA PHE A 4 -0.33 5.71 -7.89
C PHE A 4 -0.96 6.90 -7.16
N ILE A 5 -2.06 7.43 -7.70
CA ILE A 5 -2.68 8.67 -7.23
C ILE A 5 -4.20 8.59 -7.25
N GLY A 6 -4.82 9.29 -6.30
CA GLY A 6 -6.26 9.50 -6.20
C GLY A 6 -6.77 9.29 -4.79
N THR A 7 -7.75 10.11 -4.40
CA THR A 7 -8.42 10.06 -3.10
C THR A 7 -9.85 9.62 -3.33
N TYR A 8 -10.29 8.61 -2.57
CA TYR A 8 -11.62 8.03 -2.68
C TYR A 8 -12.16 7.74 -1.29
N GLU A 9 -13.42 8.11 -1.06
CA GLU A 9 -14.13 7.67 0.14
C GLU A 9 -14.57 6.22 -0.02
N CYS A 10 -14.17 5.38 0.94
CA CYS A 10 -14.53 3.97 0.96
C CYS A 10 -15.15 3.64 2.32
N LYS A 11 -16.24 2.87 2.31
CA LYS A 11 -16.84 2.32 3.53
C LYS A 11 -16.25 0.94 3.81
N ALA A 12 -15.85 0.71 5.06
CA ALA A 12 -15.50 -0.62 5.52
C ALA A 12 -16.77 -1.46 5.67
N ASP A 13 -16.71 -2.73 5.30
CA ASP A 13 -17.80 -3.67 5.54
C ASP A 13 -17.81 -4.16 7.00
N VAL A 14 -18.81 -4.96 7.35
CA VAL A 14 -18.99 -5.53 8.71
C VAL A 14 -17.82 -6.41 9.17
N LYS A 15 -16.93 -6.82 8.26
CA LYS A 15 -15.72 -7.61 8.55
C LYS A 15 -14.45 -6.74 8.51
N GLY A 16 -14.58 -5.42 8.41
CA GLY A 16 -13.46 -4.50 8.31
C GLY A 16 -12.74 -4.51 6.96
N ARG A 17 -13.32 -5.12 5.92
CA ARG A 17 -12.72 -5.12 4.58
C ARG A 17 -13.07 -3.82 3.87
N ILE A 18 -12.09 -3.25 3.19
CA ILE A 18 -12.26 -2.05 2.36
C ILE A 18 -12.12 -2.46 0.91
N MET A 19 -13.10 -2.09 0.09
CA MET A 19 -13.02 -2.34 -1.34
C MET A 19 -12.09 -1.31 -1.98
N LEU A 20 -10.98 -1.78 -2.58
CA LEU A 20 -10.08 -0.89 -3.30
C LEU A 20 -10.78 -0.31 -4.55
N PRO A 21 -10.81 1.03 -4.73
CA PRO A 21 -11.43 1.69 -5.87
C PRO A 21 -10.92 1.16 -7.22
N ALA A 22 -11.81 1.07 -8.21
CA ALA A 22 -11.48 0.51 -9.53
C ALA A 22 -10.33 1.25 -10.24
N ALA A 23 -10.26 2.58 -10.09
CA ALA A 23 -9.19 3.40 -10.64
C ALA A 23 -7.82 3.04 -10.03
N LEU A 24 -7.75 2.88 -8.71
CA LEU A 24 -6.53 2.46 -8.01
C LEU A 24 -6.15 1.02 -8.34
N LYS A 25 -7.13 0.11 -8.47
CA LYS A 25 -6.89 -1.26 -8.97
C LYS A 25 -6.25 -1.25 -10.36
N LYS A 26 -6.75 -0.42 -11.29
CA LYS A 26 -6.18 -0.32 -12.65
C LYS A 26 -4.73 0.16 -12.62
N GLN A 27 -4.42 1.15 -11.79
CA GLN A 27 -3.05 1.64 -11.57
C GLN A 27 -2.14 0.57 -10.94
N LEU A 28 -2.67 -0.29 -10.08
CA LEU A 28 -1.96 -1.40 -9.44
C LEU A 28 -1.97 -2.72 -10.24
N SER A 29 -2.49 -2.73 -11.47
CA SER A 29 -2.66 -3.95 -12.30
C SER A 29 -1.41 -4.84 -12.36
N LYS A 30 -0.21 -4.26 -12.39
CA LYS A 30 1.06 -5.01 -12.41
C LYS A 30 1.41 -5.70 -11.09
N HIS A 31 0.89 -5.22 -9.97
CA HIS A 31 1.20 -5.69 -8.62
C HIS A 31 0.02 -6.39 -7.95
N LEU A 32 -1.17 -6.38 -8.56
CA LEU A 32 -2.39 -6.97 -8.00
C LEU A 32 -2.29 -8.48 -7.72
N ASN A 33 -1.46 -9.20 -8.48
CA ASN A 33 -1.24 -10.64 -8.29
C ASN A 33 -0.18 -10.96 -7.21
N LYS A 34 0.48 -9.94 -6.65
CA LYS A 34 1.47 -10.10 -5.59
C LYS A 34 0.84 -9.85 -4.22
N SER A 35 1.47 -10.36 -3.18
CA SER A 35 1.09 -10.06 -1.80
C SER A 35 1.30 -8.57 -1.50
N PHE A 36 0.48 -8.05 -0.59
CA PHE A 36 0.58 -6.69 -0.07
C PHE A 36 0.92 -6.73 1.42
N VAL A 37 1.64 -5.69 1.86
CA VAL A 37 1.95 -5.46 3.26
C VAL A 37 1.17 -4.23 3.73
N ILE A 38 0.50 -4.37 4.87
CA ILE A 38 -0.14 -3.26 5.57
C ILE A 38 0.67 -2.95 6.82
N LYS A 39 0.98 -1.68 7.03
CA LYS A 39 1.60 -1.21 8.27
C LYS A 39 0.90 0.03 8.80
N ARG A 40 1.13 0.32 10.08
CA ARG A 40 0.76 1.62 10.66
C ARG A 40 1.77 2.66 10.21
N ALA A 41 1.29 3.82 9.77
CA ALA A 41 2.16 4.94 9.47
C ALA A 41 2.84 5.44 10.75
N VAL A 42 4.09 5.92 10.63
CA VAL A 42 4.87 6.43 11.76
C VAL A 42 4.50 7.89 12.05
N PHE A 43 4.25 8.66 10.98
CA PHE A 43 4.04 10.11 11.07
C PHE A 43 2.57 10.53 11.06
N ASN A 44 1.67 9.63 10.67
CA ASN A 44 0.25 9.93 10.50
C ASN A 44 -0.58 8.83 11.17
N THR A 45 -1.77 9.18 11.66
CA THR A 45 -2.73 8.20 12.22
C THR A 45 -3.48 7.51 11.08
N CYS A 46 -2.76 6.74 10.27
CA CYS A 46 -3.33 6.00 9.15
C CYS A 46 -2.61 4.66 8.93
N LEU A 47 -3.20 3.84 8.05
CA LEU A 47 -2.59 2.61 7.56
C LEU A 47 -1.98 2.88 6.18
N GLU A 48 -0.77 2.37 5.98
CA GLU A 48 -0.09 2.41 4.69
C GLU A 48 -0.06 1.01 4.09
N LEU A 49 -0.32 0.95 2.79
CA LEU A 49 -0.36 -0.27 1.99
C LEU A 49 0.79 -0.24 0.98
N TYR A 50 1.58 -1.30 0.93
CA TYR A 50 2.69 -1.46 0.00
C TYR A 50 2.59 -2.77 -0.77
N PRO A 51 2.91 -2.77 -2.09
CA PRO A 51 3.32 -3.99 -2.77
C PRO A 51 4.54 -4.61 -2.08
N LEU A 52 4.56 -5.95 -1.94
CA LEU A 52 5.64 -6.65 -1.21
C LEU A 52 7.05 -6.32 -1.75
N ASP A 53 7.19 -6.25 -3.07
CA ASP A 53 8.47 -5.94 -3.73
C ASP A 53 9.00 -4.54 -3.40
N GLN A 54 8.09 -3.56 -3.33
CA GLN A 54 8.45 -2.20 -2.90
C GLN A 54 8.77 -2.14 -1.40
N TRP A 55 8.05 -2.91 -0.59
CA TRP A 55 8.29 -3.02 0.84
C TRP A 55 9.69 -3.59 1.14
N GLU A 56 10.06 -4.68 0.49
CA GLU A 56 11.39 -5.31 0.64
C GLU A 56 12.51 -4.32 0.29
N GLY A 57 12.40 -3.63 -0.86
CA GLY A 57 13.38 -2.62 -1.27
C GLY A 57 13.45 -1.41 -0.33
N LEU A 58 12.35 -1.02 0.31
CA LEU A 58 12.35 0.01 1.36
C LEU A 58 13.08 -0.49 2.61
N MET A 59 12.75 -1.70 3.06
CA MET A 59 13.36 -2.30 4.26
C MET A 59 14.85 -2.53 4.09
N GLU A 60 15.33 -2.93 2.91
CA GLU A 60 16.76 -3.00 2.62
C GLU A 60 17.48 -1.66 2.81
N LYS A 61 16.87 -0.56 2.36
CA LYS A 61 17.43 0.79 2.54
C LYS A 61 17.45 1.19 4.01
N VAL A 62 16.36 0.94 4.73
CA VAL A 62 16.25 1.24 6.17
C VAL A 62 17.28 0.44 6.98
N ASN A 63 17.46 -0.84 6.69
CA ASN A 63 18.41 -1.70 7.39
C ASN A 63 19.86 -1.25 7.20
N LYS A 64 20.18 -0.54 6.11
CA LYS A 64 21.52 0.03 5.88
C LYS A 64 21.80 1.29 6.70
N LEU A 65 20.79 1.93 7.28
CA LEU A 65 20.93 3.17 8.07
C LEU A 65 21.26 2.89 9.55
N ASN A 66 21.04 1.67 10.04
CA ASN A 66 21.37 1.25 11.41
C ASN A 66 22.74 0.57 11.50
N ARG A 67 23.72 1.02 10.72
CA ARG A 67 25.10 0.53 10.77
C ARG A 67 26.04 1.58 11.30
#